data_AF-A0A3L9M5D0-F1
#
_entry.id   AF-A0A3L9M5D0-F1
#
_cell.length_a   1.000
_cell.length_b   1.000
_cell.length_c   1.000
_cell.angle_alpha   90.00
_cell.angle_beta   90.00
_cell.angle_gamma   90.00
#
_symmetry.space_group_name_H-M   'P 1'
#
loop_
_entity.id
_entity.type
_entity.pdbx_description
1 polymer ?
#
loop_
_entity_poly.entity_id
_entity_poly.type
_entity_poly.pdbx_seq_one_letter_code
_entity_poly.pdbx_strand_id
1 'polypeptide(L)'
;MGIVSTLDDVLDNVEVFLEGLETGSEKEINTAVELVKAADTFLVIITEDVNIFVPSSFVGYTDQTLAAYDKNKHKKEDEVNELLTKIIGSTPKIDKTMDEFFLDFCDEIEVNRNDVGLSREYWILKNL
;
A
#
# COMPACT_ATOMS: atom_id res chain seq x y z
N MET A 1 -14.00 -7.63 9.53
CA MET A 1 -12.71 -7.40 8.85
C MET A 1 -12.24 -8.75 8.38
N GLY A 2 -12.44 -9.02 7.09
CA GLY A 2 -11.92 -10.20 6.42
C GLY A 2 -10.53 -9.92 5.84
N ILE A 3 -9.98 -10.91 5.16
CA ILE A 3 -8.78 -10.76 4.32
C ILE A 3 -9.27 -10.88 2.88
N VAL A 4 -8.70 -10.09 1.99
CA VAL A 4 -8.98 -10.14 0.55
C VAL A 4 -8.78 -11.55 0.00
N SER A 5 -9.56 -11.90 -1.02
CA SER A 5 -9.58 -13.25 -1.60
C SER A 5 -9.32 -13.29 -3.10
N THR A 6 -9.48 -12.15 -3.78
CA THR A 6 -9.32 -11.99 -5.21
C THR A 6 -8.45 -10.79 -5.55
N LEU A 7 -7.99 -10.70 -6.81
CA LEU A 7 -7.26 -9.54 -7.29
C LEU A 7 -8.18 -8.30 -7.34
N ASP A 8 -9.45 -8.48 -7.68
CA ASP A 8 -10.43 -7.39 -7.71
C ASP A 8 -10.58 -6.77 -6.30
N ASP A 9 -10.68 -7.58 -5.24
CA ASP A 9 -10.70 -7.07 -3.85
C ASP A 9 -9.47 -6.19 -3.53
N VAL A 10 -8.31 -6.59 -4.04
CA VAL A 10 -7.04 -5.85 -3.85
C VAL A 10 -7.08 -4.52 -4.61
N LEU A 11 -7.56 -4.52 -5.85
CA LEU A 11 -7.65 -3.32 -6.69
C LEU A 11 -8.69 -2.34 -6.17
N ASP A 12 -9.85 -2.81 -5.71
CA ASP A 12 -10.86 -1.97 -5.05
C ASP A 12 -10.26 -1.25 -3.83
N ASN A 13 -9.46 -1.95 -3.02
CA ASN A 13 -8.77 -1.35 -1.89
C ASN A 13 -7.69 -0.34 -2.32
N VAL A 14 -7.02 -0.54 -3.45
CA VAL A 14 -6.09 0.45 -4.02
C VAL A 14 -6.84 1.73 -4.36
N GLU A 15 -8.00 1.64 -5.02
CA GLU A 15 -8.81 2.80 -5.36
C GLU A 15 -9.25 3.57 -4.11
N VAL A 16 -9.76 2.87 -3.08
CA VAL A 16 -10.16 3.48 -1.80
C VAL A 16 -8.98 4.18 -1.11
N PHE A 17 -7.78 3.59 -1.17
CA PHE A 17 -6.59 4.20 -0.58
C PHE A 17 -6.24 5.51 -1.29
N LEU A 18 -6.20 5.50 -2.63
CA LEU A 18 -5.85 6.68 -3.42
C LEU A 18 -6.88 7.79 -3.27
N GLU A 19 -8.17 7.44 -3.31
CA GLU A 19 -9.25 8.43 -3.10
C GLU A 19 -9.07 9.15 -1.77
N GLY A 20 -8.79 8.41 -0.69
CA GLY A 20 -8.61 9.01 0.63
C GLY A 20 -7.27 9.71 0.84
N LEU A 21 -6.24 9.38 0.06
CA LEU A 21 -4.95 10.08 0.06
C LEU A 21 -5.03 11.41 -0.70
N GLU A 22 -5.73 11.45 -1.84
CA GLU A 22 -5.78 12.62 -2.71
C GLU A 22 -6.94 13.57 -2.40
N THR A 23 -8.12 13.00 -2.10
CA THR A 23 -9.38 13.76 -1.98
C THR A 23 -10.11 13.52 -0.65
N GLY A 24 -9.53 12.70 0.23
CA GLY A 24 -10.10 12.38 1.53
C GLY A 24 -10.15 13.56 2.49
N SER A 25 -10.81 13.35 3.62
CA SER A 25 -10.73 14.27 4.75
C SER A 25 -9.30 14.37 5.29
N GLU A 26 -8.97 15.47 5.99
CA GLU A 26 -7.67 15.63 6.65
C GLU A 26 -7.29 14.43 7.53
N LYS A 27 -8.27 13.79 8.17
CA LYS A 27 -8.06 12.56 8.95
C LYS A 27 -7.62 11.39 8.07
N GLU A 28 -8.25 11.21 6.92
CA GLU A 28 -7.97 10.11 5.99
C GLU A 28 -6.61 10.28 5.33
N ILE A 29 -6.29 11.49 4.85
CA ILE A 29 -4.98 11.84 4.30
C ILE A 29 -3.88 11.56 5.33
N ASN A 30 -4.03 12.08 6.56
CA ASN A 30 -3.07 11.81 7.62
C ASN A 30 -2.94 10.31 7.93
N THR A 31 -4.03 9.57 7.88
CA THR A 31 -4.00 8.11 8.12
C THR A 31 -3.28 7.38 7.00
N ALA A 32 -3.50 7.76 5.74
CA ALA A 32 -2.81 7.20 4.57
C ALA A 32 -1.29 7.48 4.65
N VAL A 33 -0.92 8.71 5.01
CA VAL A 33 0.48 9.10 5.21
C VAL A 33 1.14 8.29 6.32
N GLU A 34 0.48 8.12 7.48
CA GLU A 34 1.04 7.32 8.58
C GLU A 34 1.17 5.84 8.22
N LEU A 35 0.27 5.32 7.39
CA LEU A 35 0.35 3.98 6.82
C LEU A 35 1.58 3.83 5.91
N VAL A 36 1.82 4.79 5.01
CA VAL A 36 3.00 4.81 4.14
C VAL A 36 4.29 4.85 4.93
N LYS A 37 4.35 5.63 6.03
CA LYS A 37 5.52 5.70 6.91
C LYS A 37 5.79 4.40 7.64
N ALA A 38 4.74 3.72 8.10
CA ALA A 38 4.85 2.53 8.93
C ALA A 38 5.10 1.25 8.14
N ALA A 39 4.72 1.20 6.86
CA ALA A 39 4.81 -0.01 6.04
C ALA A 39 6.23 -0.28 5.53
N ASP A 40 6.57 -1.57 5.49
CA ASP A 40 7.80 -2.09 4.89
C ASP A 40 7.56 -2.85 3.57
N THR A 41 6.29 -3.17 3.29
CA THR A 41 5.88 -3.96 2.14
C THR A 41 4.77 -3.25 1.37
N PHE A 42 4.93 -3.13 0.06
CA PHE A 42 4.05 -2.35 -0.80
C PHE A 42 3.58 -3.14 -2.00
N LEU A 43 2.34 -2.88 -2.41
CA LEU A 43 1.87 -3.17 -3.75
C LEU A 43 2.19 -1.97 -4.64
N VAL A 44 2.83 -2.24 -5.78
CA VAL A 44 3.16 -1.25 -6.80
C VAL A 44 2.39 -1.56 -8.07
N ILE A 45 1.59 -0.61 -8.53
CA ILE A 45 0.95 -0.68 -9.84
C ILE A 45 1.68 0.28 -10.77
N ILE A 46 2.32 -0.28 -11.81
CA ILE A 46 3.01 0.48 -12.84
C ILE A 46 2.04 0.68 -14.00
N THR A 47 1.66 1.94 -14.23
CA THR A 47 0.88 2.38 -15.39
C THR A 47 1.78 3.08 -16.40
N GLU A 48 1.25 3.53 -17.55
CA GLU A 48 2.02 4.31 -18.52
C GLU A 48 2.44 5.68 -17.98
N ASP A 49 1.65 6.27 -17.08
CA ASP A 49 1.81 7.64 -16.62
C ASP A 49 2.38 7.75 -15.20
N VAL A 50 2.02 6.82 -14.29
CA VAL A 50 2.36 6.90 -12.87
C VAL A 50 2.63 5.53 -12.22
N ASN A 51 3.49 5.53 -11.21
CA ASN A 51 3.71 4.41 -10.30
C ASN A 51 2.90 4.64 -9.02
N ILE A 52 1.98 3.72 -8.72
CA ILE A 52 1.10 3.79 -7.56
C ILE A 52 1.68 2.92 -6.46
N PHE A 53 1.87 3.46 -5.26
CA PHE A 53 2.38 2.72 -4.09
C PHE A 53 1.31 2.62 -3.02
N VAL A 54 0.94 1.38 -2.66
CA VAL A 54 -0.05 1.14 -1.60
C VAL A 54 0.47 0.15 -0.56
N PRO A 55 0.39 0.48 0.74
CA PRO A 55 0.79 -0.43 1.82
C PRO A 55 0.06 -1.77 1.81
N SER A 56 0.78 -2.88 1.97
CA SER A 56 0.22 -4.23 2.08
C SER A 56 -0.79 -4.36 3.23
N SER A 57 -0.49 -3.68 4.33
CA SER A 57 -1.30 -3.59 5.55
C SER A 57 -2.65 -2.91 5.35
N PHE A 58 -2.86 -2.23 4.22
CA PHE A 58 -4.15 -1.69 3.80
C PHE A 58 -4.82 -2.58 2.75
N VAL A 59 -4.15 -2.89 1.64
CA VAL A 59 -4.76 -3.64 0.51
C VAL A 59 -5.17 -5.06 0.87
N GLY A 60 -4.60 -5.63 1.93
CA GLY A 60 -4.85 -6.98 2.35
C GLY A 60 -6.16 -7.22 3.11
N TYR A 61 -6.92 -6.19 3.50
CA TYR A 61 -8.10 -6.35 4.35
C TYR A 61 -9.39 -5.90 3.66
N THR A 62 -10.48 -6.65 3.83
CA THR A 62 -11.79 -6.24 3.31
C THR A 62 -12.49 -5.24 4.23
N ASP A 63 -13.38 -4.44 3.67
CA ASP A 63 -14.22 -3.46 4.37
C ASP A 63 -13.42 -2.40 5.14
N GLN A 64 -12.19 -2.13 4.72
CA GLN A 64 -11.32 -1.15 5.35
C GLN A 64 -11.44 0.19 4.63
N THR A 65 -11.63 1.24 5.41
CA THR A 65 -11.53 2.63 4.95
C THR A 65 -10.44 3.33 5.75
N LEU A 66 -9.84 4.37 5.19
CA LEU A 66 -8.89 5.21 5.91
C LEU A 66 -9.52 5.85 7.15
N ALA A 67 -10.81 6.19 7.10
CA ALA A 67 -11.53 6.73 8.26
C ALA A 67 -11.69 5.71 9.42
N ALA A 68 -11.79 4.43 9.10
CA ALA A 68 -12.02 3.33 10.04
C ALA A 68 -10.75 2.50 10.33
N TYR A 69 -9.60 2.88 9.76
CA TYR A 69 -8.32 2.22 9.99
C TYR A 69 -7.95 2.23 11.48
N ASP A 70 -7.60 1.06 12.01
CA ASP A 70 -7.18 0.89 13.40
C ASP A 70 -5.90 0.05 13.43
N LYS A 71 -4.79 0.73 13.68
CA LYS A 71 -3.45 0.13 13.80
C LYS A 71 -3.37 -1.08 14.73
N ASN A 72 -4.28 -1.20 15.72
CA ASN A 72 -4.25 -2.30 16.68
C ASN A 72 -4.91 -3.59 16.16
N LYS A 73 -5.62 -3.53 15.03
CA LYS A 73 -6.31 -4.68 14.43
C LYS A 73 -5.45 -5.47 13.43
N HIS A 74 -4.32 -4.94 13.01
CA HIS A 74 -3.45 -5.51 11.97
C HIS A 74 -2.38 -6.45 12.55
N LYS A 75 -2.79 -7.46 13.33
CA LYS A 75 -1.85 -8.38 14.01
C LYS A 75 -1.38 -9.57 13.16
N LYS A 76 -1.79 -9.65 11.89
CA LYS A 76 -1.62 -10.84 11.02
C LYS A 76 -1.06 -10.45 9.65
N GLU A 77 -0.04 -9.61 9.64
CA GLU A 77 0.58 -9.13 8.40
C GLU A 77 1.21 -10.30 7.60
N ASP A 78 1.88 -11.24 8.27
CA ASP A 78 2.35 -12.49 7.65
C ASP A 78 1.20 -13.29 7.01
N GLU A 79 0.11 -13.44 7.77
CA GLU A 79 -1.25 -13.88 7.37
C GLU A 79 -1.63 -13.42 5.95
N VAL A 80 -1.60 -12.11 5.84
CA VAL A 80 -2.07 -11.33 4.71
C VAL A 80 -1.09 -11.36 3.56
N ASN A 81 0.20 -11.21 3.82
CA ASN A 81 1.25 -11.21 2.82
C ASN A 81 1.35 -12.56 2.10
N GLU A 82 1.13 -13.67 2.81
CA GLU A 82 1.02 -15.00 2.18
C GLU A 82 -0.19 -15.12 1.25
N LEU A 83 -1.34 -14.53 1.63
CA LEU A 83 -2.55 -14.54 0.81
C LEU A 83 -2.40 -13.62 -0.40
N LEU A 84 -1.85 -12.41 -0.23
CA LEU A 84 -1.51 -11.50 -1.32
C LEU A 84 -0.55 -12.16 -2.31
N THR A 85 0.47 -12.87 -1.83
CA THR A 85 1.39 -13.64 -2.69
C THR A 85 0.66 -14.67 -3.56
N LYS A 86 -0.35 -15.35 -3.00
CA LYS A 86 -1.17 -16.33 -3.75
C LYS A 86 -2.08 -15.65 -4.77
N ILE A 87 -2.69 -14.52 -4.41
CA ILE A 87 -3.60 -13.75 -5.27
C ILE A 87 -2.82 -13.11 -6.44
N ILE A 88 -1.72 -12.44 -6.14
CA ILE A 88 -0.86 -11.75 -7.10
C ILE A 88 -0.07 -12.75 -7.95
N GLY A 89 0.22 -13.94 -7.41
CA GLY A 89 1.01 -14.97 -8.08
C GLY A 89 2.53 -14.70 -8.06
N SER A 90 2.99 -13.77 -7.22
CA SER A 90 4.41 -13.46 -7.02
C SER A 90 4.69 -13.07 -5.57
N THR A 91 5.96 -13.19 -5.16
CA THR A 91 6.44 -12.74 -3.84
C THR A 91 6.94 -11.30 -3.93
N PRO A 92 6.83 -10.51 -2.85
CA PRO A 92 7.39 -9.18 -2.84
C PRO A 92 8.92 -9.28 -2.87
N LYS A 93 9.58 -8.28 -3.44
CA LYS A 93 11.05 -8.27 -3.59
C LYS A 93 11.61 -6.88 -3.37
N ILE A 94 12.84 -6.83 -2.87
CA ILE A 94 13.64 -5.61 -2.82
C ILE A 94 14.01 -5.22 -4.25
N ASP A 95 13.69 -3.99 -4.64
CA ASP A 95 14.08 -3.40 -5.92
C ASP A 95 14.51 -1.95 -5.70
N LYS A 96 15.79 -1.67 -5.99
CA LYS A 96 16.38 -0.34 -5.77
C LYS A 96 15.75 0.74 -6.64
N THR A 97 15.28 0.37 -7.83
CA THR A 97 14.59 1.31 -8.73
C THR A 97 13.25 1.69 -8.13
N MET A 98 12.54 0.72 -7.54
CA MET A 98 11.28 0.99 -6.85
C MET A 98 11.50 1.79 -5.57
N ASP A 99 12.61 1.59 -4.85
CA ASP A 99 12.97 2.44 -3.71
C ASP A 99 13.17 3.90 -4.12
N GLU A 100 13.80 4.17 -5.26
CA GLU A 100 13.95 5.55 -5.78
C GLU A 100 12.57 6.15 -6.11
N PHE A 101 11.73 5.43 -6.86
CA PHE A 101 10.37 5.90 -7.18
C PHE A 101 9.48 6.06 -5.95
N PHE A 102 9.64 5.21 -4.95
CA PHE A 102 8.90 5.34 -3.69
C PHE A 102 9.31 6.62 -2.94
N LEU A 103 10.59 6.98 -2.95
CA LEU A 103 11.05 8.22 -2.33
C LEU A 103 10.54 9.46 -3.07
N ASP A 104 10.43 9.39 -4.40
CA ASP A 104 9.81 10.46 -5.19
C ASP A 104 8.31 10.57 -4.90
N PHE A 105 7.60 9.43 -4.81
CA PHE A 105 6.21 9.39 -4.33
C PHE A 105 6.06 10.00 -2.93
N CYS A 106 6.97 9.71 -2.00
CA CYS A 106 6.95 10.31 -0.66
C CYS A 106 7.06 11.84 -0.72
N ASP A 107 7.92 12.38 -1.58
CA ASP A 107 8.06 13.82 -1.75
C ASP A 107 6.77 14.45 -2.31
N GLU A 108 6.07 13.76 -3.22
CA GLU A 108 4.79 14.21 -3.79
C GLU A 108 3.69 14.32 -2.73
N ILE A 109 3.67 13.39 -1.75
CA ILE A 109 2.70 13.39 -0.65
C ILE A 109 3.21 14.13 0.61
N GLU A 110 4.26 14.94 0.47
CA GLU A 110 4.88 15.74 1.54
C GLU A 110 5.39 14.92 2.74
N VAL A 111 5.78 13.67 2.52
CA VAL A 111 6.39 12.78 3.52
C VAL A 111 7.90 12.93 3.52
N ASN A 112 8.48 13.20 4.71
CA ASN A 112 9.92 13.28 4.84
C ASN A 112 10.56 11.90 4.62
N ARG A 113 11.54 11.82 3.71
CA ARG A 113 12.30 10.59 3.42
C ARG A 113 12.96 9.95 4.65
N ASN A 114 13.19 10.70 5.74
CA ASN A 114 13.74 10.16 6.99
C ASN A 114 12.68 9.49 7.89
N ASP A 115 11.38 9.69 7.61
CA ASP A 115 10.27 9.13 8.38
C ASP A 115 9.83 7.75 7.86
N VAL A 116 10.40 7.30 6.74
CA VAL A 116 10.12 6.02 6.08
C VAL A 116 11.27 5.04 6.27
N GLY A 117 10.96 3.73 6.27
CA GLY A 117 11.97 2.67 6.44
C GLY A 117 13.07 2.68 5.37
N LEU A 118 14.25 2.12 5.69
CA LEU A 118 15.43 2.13 4.80
C LEU A 118 15.41 1.06 3.69
N SER A 119 14.56 0.04 3.81
CA SER A 119 14.45 -1.07 2.87
C SER A 119 13.00 -1.50 2.80
N ARG A 120 12.49 -1.74 1.59
CA ARG A 120 11.11 -2.12 1.35
C ARG A 120 11.03 -3.26 0.35
N GLU A 121 9.96 -4.04 0.43
CA GLU A 121 9.67 -5.09 -0.53
C GLU A 121 8.42 -4.74 -1.34
N TYR A 122 8.46 -5.06 -2.64
CA TYR A 122 7.43 -4.65 -3.59
C TYR A 122 6.82 -5.84 -4.31
N TRP A 123 5.51 -5.95 -4.30
CA TRP A 123 4.78 -6.67 -5.34
C TRP A 123 4.59 -5.73 -6.53
N ILE A 124 5.04 -6.14 -7.71
CA ILE A 124 4.99 -5.28 -8.89
C ILE A 124 3.94 -5.84 -9.86
N LEU A 125 2.86 -5.09 -10.05
CA LEU A 125 1.85 -5.31 -11.07
C LEU A 125 2.13 -4.38 -12.26
N LYS A 126 2.18 -4.95 -13.46
CA LYS A 126 2.40 -4.22 -14.72
C LYS A 126 1.26 -4.51 -15.67
N ASN A 127 0.85 -3.50 -16.44
CA ASN A 127 -0.11 -3.64 -17.55
C ASN A 127 -1.47 -4.18 -17.08
N LEU A 128 -2.03 -3.62 -16.00
CA LEU A 128 -3.45 -3.83 -15.67
C LEU A 128 -4.35 -3.18 -16.73
#